data_AF-A0A7S2DJR5-F1
#
_entry.id   AF-A0A7S2DJR5-F1
#
_cell.length_a   1.000
_cell.length_b   1.000
_cell.length_c   1.000
_cell.angle_alpha   90.00
_cell.angle_beta   90.00
_cell.angle_gamma   90.00
#
_symmetry.space_group_name_H-M   'P 1'
#
loop_
_entity.id
_entity.type
_entity.pdbx_description
1 polymer ?
#
loop_
_entity_poly.entity_id
_entity_poly.type
_entity_poly.pdbx_seq_one_letter_code
_entity_poly.pdbx_strand_id
1 'polypeptide(L)'
;PNKGRITGMGIRKGITMIVGGGFHGKSTLLQALQLGVYNKVDGDGREFVLCDPTAVKIRSEDGRFVCCADISPFINNLPFNRDTTAFTTSDASGSTSQAANIVEALELGSRA
;
A
#
# COMPACT_ATOMS: atom_id res chain seq x y z
N PRO A 1 -11.63 25.70 -3.76
CA PRO A 1 -12.52 26.81 -4.19
C PRO A 1 -11.91 27.75 -5.26
N ASN A 2 -10.59 27.98 -5.27
CA ASN A 2 -9.99 29.11 -6.02
C ASN A 2 -9.59 28.81 -7.47
N LYS A 3 -9.20 27.57 -7.81
CA LYS A 3 -8.75 27.21 -9.17
C LYS A 3 -9.90 26.90 -10.14
N GLY A 4 -11.14 27.10 -9.71
CA GLY A 4 -12.34 26.77 -10.48
C GLY A 4 -12.55 25.25 -10.63
N ARG A 5 -13.27 24.86 -11.68
CA ARG A 5 -13.55 23.46 -11.99
C ARG A 5 -12.32 22.79 -12.59
N ILE A 6 -11.93 21.66 -12.01
CA ILE A 6 -10.84 20.81 -12.50
C ILE A 6 -11.45 19.52 -13.06
N THR A 7 -10.91 19.04 -14.18
CA THR A 7 -11.28 17.77 -14.78
C THR A 7 -10.06 16.85 -14.79
N GLY A 8 -10.27 15.57 -14.47
CA GLY A 8 -9.21 14.58 -14.45
C GLY A 8 -9.78 13.17 -14.33
N MET A 9 -8.88 12.19 -14.18
CA MET A 9 -9.25 10.79 -13.98
C MET A 9 -9.70 10.57 -12.54
N GLY A 10 -10.95 10.10 -12.37
CA GLY A 10 -11.44 9.59 -11.09
C GLY A 10 -11.27 8.08 -11.03
N ILE A 11 -10.47 7.59 -10.09
CA ILE A 11 -10.37 6.15 -9.79
C ILE A 11 -11.49 5.80 -8.81
N ARG A 12 -12.37 4.86 -9.18
CA ARG A 12 -13.49 4.43 -8.33
C ARG A 12 -13.00 3.45 -7.27
N LYS A 13 -13.75 3.34 -6.17
CA LYS A 13 -13.52 2.33 -5.12
C LYS A 13 -13.56 0.91 -5.69
N GLY A 14 -12.82 0.01 -5.05
CA GLY A 14 -12.65 -1.37 -5.49
C GLY A 14 -11.26 -1.62 -6.10
N ILE A 15 -11.15 -2.70 -6.87
CA ILE A 15 -9.86 -3.13 -7.43
C ILE A 15 -9.64 -2.42 -8.77
N THR A 16 -8.59 -1.60 -8.85
CA THR A 16 -8.15 -0.95 -10.10
C THR A 16 -6.78 -1.50 -10.50
N MET A 17 -6.66 -1.98 -11.74
CA MET A 17 -5.40 -2.48 -12.28
C MET A 17 -4.73 -1.46 -13.22
N ILE A 18 -3.45 -1.18 -13.01
CA ILE A 18 -2.63 -0.34 -13.89
C ILE A 18 -1.72 -1.26 -14.72
N VAL A 19 -2.06 -1.47 -15.99
CA VAL A 19 -1.38 -2.42 -16.89
C VAL A 19 -0.72 -1.72 -18.08
N GLY A 20 0.14 -2.43 -18.82
CA GLY A 20 0.87 -1.91 -19.98
C GLY A 20 2.35 -2.33 -20.03
N GLY A 21 3.02 -2.07 -21.16
CA GLY A 21 4.42 -2.43 -21.41
C GLY A 21 5.43 -1.80 -20.45
N GLY A 22 6.65 -2.36 -20.40
CA GLY A 22 7.76 -1.77 -19.65
C GLY A 22 7.98 -0.31 -20.05
N PHE A 23 8.33 0.56 -19.09
CA PHE A 23 8.60 1.99 -19.31
C PHE A 23 7.41 2.85 -19.78
N HIS A 24 6.17 2.35 -19.75
CA HIS A 24 4.98 3.12 -20.14
C HIS A 24 4.36 3.95 -18.98
N GLY A 25 5.12 4.34 -17.97
CA GLY A 25 4.65 5.28 -16.91
C GLY A 25 3.72 4.70 -15.82
N LYS A 26 3.48 3.38 -15.78
CA LYS A 26 2.65 2.74 -14.74
C LYS A 26 3.13 3.05 -13.32
N SER A 27 4.43 2.85 -13.08
CA SER A 27 5.03 3.14 -11.77
C SER A 27 5.02 4.62 -11.45
N THR A 28 5.16 5.49 -12.46
CA THR A 28 5.07 6.95 -12.31
C THR A 28 3.68 7.36 -11.82
N LEU A 29 2.61 6.80 -12.41
CA LEU A 29 1.24 7.02 -11.94
C LEU A 29 1.07 6.52 -10.50
N LEU A 30 1.50 5.30 -10.19
CA LEU A 30 1.36 4.72 -8.85
C LEU A 30 2.16 5.51 -7.78
N GLN A 31 3.34 6.03 -8.13
CA GLN A 31 4.15 6.88 -7.25
C GLN A 31 3.48 8.23 -6.98
N ALA A 32 2.82 8.83 -7.99
CA ALA A 32 2.05 10.05 -7.80
C ALA A 32 0.86 9.81 -6.85
N LEU A 33 0.16 8.68 -7.00
CA LEU A 33 -0.93 8.28 -6.10
C LEU A 33 -0.43 7.99 -4.67
N GLN A 34 0.70 7.29 -4.52
CA GLN A 34 1.30 7.03 -3.21
C GLN A 34 1.54 8.31 -2.42
N LEU A 35 2.00 9.37 -3.09
CA LEU A 35 2.24 10.66 -2.46
C LEU A 35 0.99 11.55 -2.41
N GLY A 36 -0.12 11.14 -3.03
CA GLY A 36 -1.38 11.88 -3.07
C GLY A 36 -2.09 12.02 -1.72
N VAL A 37 -1.59 11.35 -0.68
CA VAL A 37 -2.03 11.54 0.71
C VAL A 37 -1.55 12.86 1.32
N TYR A 38 -0.56 13.52 0.69
CA TYR A 38 -0.05 14.82 1.14
C TYR A 38 -0.32 15.89 0.08
N ASN A 39 -0.70 17.08 0.53
CA ASN A 39 -0.71 18.27 -0.31
C ASN A 39 0.68 18.54 -0.91
N LYS A 40 0.72 19.15 -2.09
CA LYS A 40 1.96 19.57 -2.76
C LYS A 40 2.01 21.08 -2.89
N VAL A 41 3.22 21.60 -3.02
CA VAL A 41 3.45 23.01 -3.35
C VAL A 41 3.00 23.31 -4.78
N ASP A 42 2.65 24.57 -5.03
CA ASP A 42 2.29 25.01 -6.39
C ASP A 42 3.47 24.82 -7.35
N GLY A 43 3.18 24.37 -8.57
CA GLY A 43 4.18 24.03 -9.58
C GLY A 43 4.86 22.66 -9.46
N ASP A 44 4.52 21.84 -8.46
CA ASP A 44 5.04 20.44 -8.36
C ASP A 44 4.56 19.54 -9.51
N GLY A 45 3.43 19.86 -10.12
CA GLY A 45 2.79 19.08 -11.20
C GLY A 45 1.88 17.96 -10.69
N ARG A 46 1.89 17.68 -9.38
CA ARG A 46 0.99 16.71 -8.73
C ARG A 46 0.09 17.36 -7.69
N GLU A 47 -0.01 18.68 -7.68
CA GLU A 47 -0.75 19.43 -6.66
C GLU A 47 -2.27 19.17 -6.66
N PHE A 48 -2.79 18.55 -7.73
CA PHE A 48 -4.17 18.04 -7.82
C PHE A 48 -4.28 16.52 -7.94
N VAL A 49 -3.19 15.78 -7.65
CA VAL A 49 -3.22 14.32 -7.53
C VAL A 49 -3.45 13.97 -6.07
N LEU A 50 -4.66 13.49 -5.76
CA LEU A 50 -5.11 13.22 -4.41
C LEU A 50 -5.47 11.75 -4.26
N CYS A 51 -5.20 11.20 -3.07
CA CYS A 51 -5.63 9.88 -2.65
C CYS A 51 -6.32 9.93 -1.28
N ASP A 52 -6.97 8.83 -0.90
CA ASP A 52 -7.50 8.67 0.45
C ASP A 52 -6.36 8.89 1.46
N PRO A 53 -6.53 9.73 2.50
CA PRO A 53 -5.47 10.05 3.45
C PRO A 53 -4.95 8.83 4.23
N THR A 54 -5.69 7.71 4.22
CA THR A 54 -5.31 6.45 4.86
C THR A 54 -4.60 5.47 3.91
N ALA A 55 -4.40 5.84 2.63
CA ALA A 55 -3.82 4.94 1.64
C ALA A 55 -2.37 4.55 1.98
N VAL A 56 -2.11 3.24 2.02
CA VAL A 56 -0.78 2.67 2.29
C VAL A 56 -0.26 1.93 1.06
N LYS A 57 0.99 2.19 0.68
CA LYS A 57 1.68 1.40 -0.35
C LYS A 57 2.31 0.17 0.29
N ILE A 58 1.76 -0.99 -0.03
CA ILE A 58 2.31 -2.28 0.37
C ILE A 58 3.48 -2.67 -0.54
N ARG A 59 4.50 -3.29 0.03
CA ARG A 59 5.59 -3.97 -0.68
C ARG A 59 6.17 -5.08 0.19
N SER A 60 6.91 -5.98 -0.42
CA SER A 60 7.78 -6.90 0.32
C SER A 60 8.96 -6.14 0.94
N GLU A 61 9.27 -6.52 2.18
CA GLU A 61 10.35 -5.99 3.03
C GLU A 61 11.09 -7.17 3.67
N ASP A 62 11.86 -7.91 2.86
CA ASP A 62 12.60 -9.09 3.30
C ASP A 62 13.56 -8.78 4.47
N GLY A 63 13.56 -9.63 5.49
CA GLY A 63 14.41 -9.51 6.68
C GLY A 63 13.91 -8.57 7.77
N ARG A 64 12.74 -7.93 7.61
CA ARG A 64 12.21 -7.06 8.68
C ARG A 64 11.74 -7.85 9.89
N PHE A 65 11.79 -7.19 11.05
CA PHE A 65 11.12 -7.66 12.26
C PHE A 65 9.59 -7.51 12.13
N VAL A 66 8.87 -8.52 12.64
CA VAL A 66 7.41 -8.52 12.80
C VAL A 66 7.10 -9.01 14.20
N CYS A 67 6.15 -8.38 14.88
CA CYS A 67 5.78 -8.71 16.25
C CYS A 67 4.27 -8.81 16.38
N CYS A 68 3.79 -9.95 16.91
CA CYS A 68 2.39 -10.17 17.27
C CYS A 68 1.37 -9.79 16.18
N ALA A 69 1.65 -10.07 14.91
CA ALA A 69 0.73 -9.80 13.80
C ALA A 69 -0.09 -11.05 13.43
N ASP A 70 -1.40 -10.90 13.24
CA ASP A 70 -2.25 -11.98 12.73
C ASP A 70 -2.16 -12.07 11.19
N ILE A 71 -1.24 -12.90 10.71
CA ILE A 71 -1.03 -13.15 9.28
C ILE A 71 -1.85 -14.35 8.76
N SER A 72 -2.70 -14.96 9.59
CA SER A 72 -3.50 -16.15 9.23
C SER A 72 -4.42 -15.98 8.00
N PRO A 73 -4.91 -14.77 7.63
CA PRO A 73 -5.66 -14.59 6.39
C PRO A 73 -4.85 -14.84 5.12
N PHE A 74 -3.52 -14.79 5.19
CA PHE A 74 -2.63 -14.93 4.04
C PHE A 74 -1.76 -16.18 4.11
N ILE A 75 -1.28 -16.52 5.31
CA ILE A 75 -0.29 -17.57 5.52
C ILE A 75 -0.80 -18.51 6.60
N ASN A 76 -0.86 -19.80 6.26
CA ASN A 76 -1.24 -20.87 7.17
C ASN A 76 -0.17 -21.97 7.13
N ASN A 77 -0.15 -22.83 8.16
CA ASN A 77 0.68 -24.04 8.21
C ASN A 77 2.19 -23.77 8.07
N LEU A 78 2.72 -22.81 8.83
CA LEU A 78 4.16 -22.57 8.87
C LEU A 78 4.92 -23.80 9.40
N PRO A 79 6.18 -23.99 8.97
CA PRO A 79 7.05 -25.02 9.53
C PRO A 79 7.11 -24.92 11.06
N PHE A 80 7.23 -26.08 11.72
CA PHE A 80 7.25 -26.19 13.19
C PHE A 80 5.96 -25.72 13.88
N ASN A 81 4.82 -25.67 13.17
CA ASN A 81 3.53 -25.23 13.69
C ASN A 81 3.60 -23.85 14.36
N ARG A 82 4.38 -22.94 13.79
CA ARG A 82 4.41 -21.56 14.28
C ARG A 82 3.03 -20.94 14.17
N ASP A 83 2.62 -20.26 15.23
CA ASP A 83 1.35 -19.57 15.30
C ASP A 83 1.33 -18.40 14.29
N THR A 84 0.33 -18.39 13.42
CA THR A 84 0.10 -17.35 12.42
C THR A 84 -0.88 -16.28 12.90
N THR A 85 -1.58 -16.50 14.01
CA THR A 85 -2.53 -15.55 14.61
C THR A 85 -1.85 -14.52 15.53
N ALA A 86 -0.64 -14.83 16.01
CA ALA A 86 0.21 -13.92 16.78
C ALA A 86 1.68 -14.03 16.32
N PHE A 87 1.90 -13.90 15.00
CA PHE A 87 3.18 -14.17 14.37
C PHE A 87 4.26 -13.16 14.79
N THR A 88 5.42 -13.68 15.22
CA THR A 88 6.61 -12.90 15.58
C THR A 88 7.86 -13.51 14.94
N THR A 89 8.70 -12.68 14.32
CA THR A 89 10.00 -13.09 13.77
C THR A 89 10.97 -11.90 13.70
N SER A 90 12.27 -12.17 13.85
CA SER A 90 13.35 -11.22 13.57
C SER A 90 13.80 -11.19 12.12
N ASP A 91 13.32 -12.13 11.31
CA ASP A 91 13.75 -12.33 9.93
C ASP A 91 12.56 -12.84 9.11
N ALA A 92 11.72 -11.91 8.63
CA ALA A 92 10.55 -12.25 7.83
C ALA A 92 10.92 -12.44 6.36
N SER A 93 10.53 -13.58 5.76
CA SER A 93 10.66 -13.76 4.31
C SER A 93 9.82 -12.74 3.54
N GLY A 94 10.15 -12.49 2.27
CA GLY A 94 9.48 -11.49 1.46
C GLY A 94 7.95 -11.58 1.39
N SER A 95 7.37 -12.78 1.32
CA SER A 95 5.90 -12.96 1.35
C SER A 95 5.31 -12.75 2.74
N THR A 96 6.02 -13.18 3.78
CA THR A 96 5.62 -13.03 5.18
C THR A 96 5.61 -11.56 5.60
N SER A 97 6.66 -10.82 5.23
CA SER A 97 6.73 -9.38 5.48
C SER A 97 5.65 -8.62 4.74
N GLN A 98 5.31 -9.03 3.51
CA GLN A 98 4.20 -8.41 2.78
C GLN A 98 2.83 -8.72 3.39
N ALA A 99 2.59 -9.95 3.86
CA ALA A 99 1.37 -10.31 4.57
C ALA A 99 1.22 -9.49 5.86
N ALA A 100 2.30 -9.40 6.66
CA ALA A 100 2.34 -8.56 7.85
C ALA A 100 2.06 -7.08 7.51
N ASN A 101 2.68 -6.54 6.46
CA ASN A 101 2.48 -5.15 6.02
C ASN A 101 1.00 -4.86 5.68
N ILE A 102 0.29 -5.80 5.06
CA ILE A 102 -1.15 -5.66 4.78
C ILE A 102 -1.97 -5.65 6.08
N VAL A 103 -1.72 -6.59 6.98
CA VAL A 103 -2.46 -6.72 8.25
C VAL A 103 -2.24 -5.48 9.13
N GLU A 104 -0.98 -5.05 9.28
CA GLU A 104 -0.61 -3.84 10.03
C GLU A 104 -1.27 -2.59 9.43
N ALA A 105 -1.31 -2.47 8.10
CA ALA A 105 -1.97 -1.33 7.45
C ALA A 105 -3.49 -1.33 7.70
N LEU A 106 -4.13 -2.51 7.69
CA LEU A 106 -5.55 -2.65 8.01
C LEU A 106 -5.83 -2.31 9.48
N GLU A 107 -4.97 -2.76 10.40
CA GLU A 107 -5.06 -2.46 11.83
C GLU A 107 -4.96 -0.94 12.10
N LEU A 108 -4.08 -0.24 11.36
CA LEU A 108 -3.93 1.22 11.42
C LEU A 108 -5.06 1.98 10.69
N GLY A 109 -6.04 1.29 10.11
CA GLY A 109 -7.24 1.89 9.53
C GLY A 109 -7.14 2.31 8.07
N SER A 110 -6.19 1.73 7.30
CA SER A 110 -6.15 1.86 5.84
C SER A 110 -7.47 1.38 5.22
N ARG A 111 -8.00 2.13 4.26
CA ARG A 111 -9.31 1.88 3.63
C ARG A 111 -9.20 1.51 2.16
N ALA A 112 -10.19 0.76 1.69
CA ALA A 112 -10.41 0.39 0.28
C ALA A 112 -11.49 1.27 -0.40
#